data_AF-A0A918TH25-F1
#
_entry.id   AF-A0A918TH25-F1
#
_cell.length_a   1.000
_cell.length_b   1.000
_cell.length_c   1.000
_cell.angle_alpha   90.00
_cell.angle_beta   90.00
_cell.angle_gamma   90.00
#
_symmetry.space_group_name_H-M   'P 1'
#
loop_
_entity.id
_entity.type
_entity.pdbx_description
1 polymer ?
#
loop_
_entity_poly.entity_id
_entity_poly.type
_entity_poly.pdbx_seq_one_letter_code
_entity_poly.pdbx_strand_id
1 'polypeptide(L)' 'MTVHGDRVVVAVRDDDPARRPYHRQAGPDEESGRGLMLVRNISCESGVTLVWDGLDLTGKRVWFVLREQESCLAPA' A
#
# COMPACT_ATOMS: atom_id res chain seq x y z
N MET A 1 -7.50 -8.62 4.45
CA MET A 1 -6.33 -8.65 5.35
C MET A 1 -5.90 -10.09 5.51
N THR A 2 -4.61 -10.36 5.39
CA THR A 2 -4.05 -11.70 5.60
C THR A 2 -3.06 -11.62 6.75
N VAL A 3 -3.18 -12.50 7.72
CA VAL A 3 -2.32 -12.55 8.90
C VAL A 3 -1.44 -13.79 8.82
N HIS A 4 -0.13 -13.57 8.95
CA HIS A 4 0.89 -14.60 9.13
C HIS A 4 1.55 -14.36 10.50
N GLY A 5 2.19 -15.38 11.07
CA GLY A 5 2.68 -15.34 12.46
C GLY A 5 3.57 -14.13 12.80
N ASP A 6 4.30 -13.59 11.83
CA ASP A 6 5.24 -12.47 11.98
C ASP A 6 4.85 -11.21 11.19
N ARG A 7 3.76 -11.25 10.42
CA ARG A 7 3.38 -10.14 9.51
C ARG A 7 1.90 -10.09 9.20
N VAL A 8 1.40 -8.87 9.02
CA VAL A 8 0.04 -8.59 8.54
C VAL A 8 0.12 -7.90 7.20
N VAL A 9 -0.59 -8.44 6.21
CA VAL A 9 -0.78 -7.81 4.90
C VAL A 9 -2.15 -7.14 4.86
N VAL A 10 -2.14 -5.81 4.75
CA VAL A 10 -3.34 -5.01 4.53
C VAL A 10 -3.42 -4.67 3.05
N ALA A 11 -4.57 -4.92 2.43
CA ALA A 11 -4.80 -4.62 1.02
C ALA A 11 -6.20 -4.02 0.83
N VAL A 12 -6.28 -2.95 0.04
CA VAL A 12 -7.52 -2.28 -0.35
C VAL A 12 -7.72 -2.48 -1.84
N ARG A 13 -8.86 -3.06 -2.23
CA ARG A 13 -9.25 -3.25 -3.63
C ARG A 13 -10.05 -2.04 -4.10
N ASP A 14 -9.75 -1.60 -5.31
CA ASP A 14 -10.52 -0.62 -6.07
C ASP A 14 -10.79 -1.22 -7.45
N ASP A 15 -12.06 -1.24 -7.85
CA ASP A 15 -12.52 -1.83 -9.12
C ASP A 15 -12.32 -0.90 -10.32
N ASP A 16 -11.82 0.32 -10.11
CA ASP A 16 -11.30 1.18 -11.18
C ASP A 16 -9.82 0.83 -11.44
N PRO A 17 -9.49 0.14 -12.55
CA PRO A 17 -8.10 -0.17 -12.88
C PRO A 17 -7.33 1.02 -13.47
N ALA A 18 -8.01 2.04 -14.00
CA ALA A 18 -7.41 3.15 -14.71
C ALA A 18 -6.81 4.18 -13.75
N ARG A 19 -7.47 4.43 -12.62
CA ARG A 19 -7.01 5.40 -11.62
C ARG A 19 -5.87 4.84 -10.79
N ARG A 20 -4.62 5.02 -11.24
CA ARG A 20 -3.44 4.58 -10.48
C ARG A 20 -3.21 5.45 -9.24
N PRO A 21 -2.73 4.87 -8.12
CA PRO A 21 -2.22 5.65 -7.00
C PRO A 21 -1.00 6.43 -7.48
N TYR A 22 -0.96 7.73 -7.21
CA TYR A 22 0.18 8.58 -7.52
C TYR A 22 0.63 9.30 -6.26
N HIS A 23 1.95 9.41 -6.08
CA HIS A 23 2.50 10.23 -5.01
C HIS A 23 2.17 11.68 -5.29
N ARG A 24 1.37 12.26 -4.40
CA ARG A 24 1.11 13.70 -4.38
C ARG A 24 2.04 14.35 -3.38
N GLN A 25 2.72 15.41 -3.78
CA GLN A 25 3.43 16.27 -2.85
C GLN A 25 2.42 17.22 -2.22
N ALA A 26 1.87 16.83 -1.07
CA ALA A 26 0.96 17.67 -0.31
C ALA A 26 1.70 18.88 0.25
N GLY A 27 1.06 20.05 0.25
CA GLY A 27 1.59 21.23 0.93
C GLY A 27 1.72 21.01 2.45
N PRO A 28 2.47 21.88 3.16
CA PRO A 28 2.71 21.75 4.60
C PRO A 28 1.40 21.63 5.39
N ASP A 29 0.41 22.46 5.06
CA ASP A 29 -0.86 22.53 5.77
C ASP A 29 -1.96 21.62 5.18
N GLU A 30 -1.66 20.79 4.18
CA GLU A 30 -2.71 20.31 3.28
C GLU A 30 -3.55 19.08 3.70
N GLU A 31 -3.19 18.17 4.59
CA GLU A 31 -3.91 16.90 4.89
C GLU A 31 -4.17 15.93 3.73
N SER A 32 -4.91 16.33 2.70
CA SER A 32 -5.20 15.54 1.53
C SER A 32 -3.92 15.16 0.76
N GLY A 33 -3.91 13.95 0.17
CA GLY A 33 -2.77 13.46 -0.62
C GLY A 33 -1.59 12.90 0.17
N ARG A 34 -1.61 12.94 1.51
CA ARG A 34 -0.54 12.37 2.35
C ARG A 34 -0.62 10.86 2.55
N GLY A 35 -1.74 10.22 2.18
CA GLY A 35 -2.00 8.80 2.47
C GLY A 35 -0.89 7.85 2.01
N LEU A 36 -0.42 7.98 0.76
CA LEU A 36 0.67 7.13 0.25
C LEU A 36 2.02 7.39 0.93
N MET A 37 2.29 8.63 1.33
CA MET A 37 3.48 8.96 2.12
C MET A 37 3.40 8.30 3.50
N LEU A 38 2.25 8.40 4.17
CA LEU A 38 2.04 7.77 5.48
C LEU A 38 2.20 6.26 5.39
N VAL A 39 1.55 5.60 4.42
CA VAL A 39 1.68 4.16 4.18
C VAL A 39 3.15 3.78 4.01
N ARG A 40 3.90 4.50 3.17
CA ARG A 40 5.32 4.23 2.94
C ARG A 40 6.16 4.36 4.22
N ASN A 41 5.85 5.32 5.09
CA ASN A 41 6.62 5.59 6.30
C ASN A 41 6.37 4.59 7.44
N ILE A 42 5.19 3.96 7.48
CA ILE A 42 4.81 3.03 8.56
C ILE A 42 4.90 1.55 8.14
N SER A 43 4.99 1.26 6.84
CA SER A 43 5.05 -0.10 6.31
C SER A 43 6.49 -0.54 6.07
N CYS A 44 6.76 -1.84 6.23
CA CYS A 44 8.04 -2.41 5.79
C CYS A 44 8.11 -2.56 4.28
N GLU A 45 6.97 -2.91 3.69
CA GLU A 45 6.82 -3.09 2.25
C GLU A 45 5.45 -2.55 1.86
N SER A 46 5.37 -1.93 0.68
CA SER A 46 4.10 -1.50 0.11
C SER A 46 4.16 -1.55 -1.41
N GLY A 47 3.00 -1.67 -2.04
CA GLY A 47 2.93 -1.78 -3.48
C GLY A 47 1.52 -1.71 -4.05
N VAL A 48 1.47 -1.86 -5.38
CA VAL A 48 0.23 -1.92 -6.14
C VAL A 48 0.25 -3.18 -6.99
N THR A 49 -0.80 -3.97 -6.90
CA THR A 49 -1.00 -5.15 -7.75
C THR A 49 -2.26 -4.95 -8.58
N LEU A 50 -2.17 -5.22 -9.87
CA LEU A 50 -3.33 -5.22 -10.76
C LEU A 50 -4.17 -6.47 -10.52
N VAL A 51 -5.49 -6.33 -10.58
CA VAL A 51 -6.42 -7.47 -10.46
C VAL A 51 -6.97 -7.81 -11.82
N TRP A 52 -6.82 -9.07 -12.19
CA TRP A 52 -7.20 -9.61 -13.49
C TRP A 52 -8.29 -10.67 -13.31
N ASP A 53 -9.22 -10.72 -14.25
CA ASP A 53 -10.14 -11.83 -14.47
C ASP A 53 -9.94 -12.34 -15.91
N GLY A 54 -9.22 -13.45 -16.06
CA GLY A 54 -8.70 -13.86 -17.37
C GLY A 54 -7.77 -12.80 -17.97
N LEU A 55 -8.13 -12.29 -19.16
CA LEU A 55 -7.40 -11.22 -19.85
C LEU A 55 -7.92 -9.82 -19.50
N ASP A 56 -9.02 -9.73 -18.75
CA ASP A 56 -9.65 -8.47 -18.41
C ASP A 56 -9.06 -7.89 -17.13
N LEU A 57 -8.64 -6.63 -17.22
CA LEU A 57 -8.14 -5.89 -16.07
C LEU A 57 -9.34 -5.32 -15.29
N THR A 58 -9.66 -5.91 -14.13
CA THR A 58 -10.87 -5.62 -13.36
C THR A 58 -10.67 -4.73 -12.14
N GLY A 59 -9.42 -4.34 -11.85
CA GLY A 59 -9.15 -3.42 -10.78
C GLY A 59 -7.69 -3.38 -10.35
N LYS A 60 -7.47 -2.84 -9.16
CA LYS A 60 -6.17 -2.73 -8.52
C LYS A 60 -6.28 -3.00 -7.02
N ARG A 61 -5.17 -3.39 -6.42
CA ARG A 61 -5.00 -3.49 -4.97
C ARG A 61 -3.81 -2.67 -4.55
N VAL A 62 -4.02 -1.72 -3.65
CA VAL A 62 -2.93 -1.08 -2.90
C VAL A 62 -2.72 -1.91 -1.64
N TRP A 63 -1.49 -2.30 -1.36
CA TRP A 63 -1.17 -3.15 -0.22
C TRP A 63 0.05 -2.66 0.54
N PHE A 64 0.12 -3.02 1.81
CA PHE A 64 1.28 -2.81 2.65
C PHE A 64 1.42 -3.90 3.72
N VAL A 65 2.65 -4.09 4.20
CA VAL A 65 3.02 -5.08 5.20
C VAL A 65 3.39 -4.38 6.51
N LEU A 66 2.75 -4.83 7.58
CA LEU A 66 3.13 -4.53 8.95
C LEU A 66 3.84 -5.75 9.53
N ARG A 67 4.92 -5.54 10.28
CA ARG A 67 5.62 -6.57 11.05
C ARG A 67 5.69 -6.12 12.50
N GLU A 68 5.86 -7.04 13.43
CA GLU A 68 6.20 -6.65 14.81
C GLU A 68 7.51 -5.85 14.81
N GLN A 69 7.58 -4.85 15.69
CA GLN A 69 8.43 -3.64 15.61
C GLN A 69 9.95 -3.87 15.50
N GLU A 70 10.44 -5.10 15.62
CA GLU A 70 11.87 -5.41 15.64
C GLU A 70 12.51 -5.59 14.25
N SER A 71 11.73 -5.72 13.17
CA SER A 71 12.26 -6.18 11.86
C SER A 71 12.19 -5.19 10.70
N CYS A 72 11.61 -4.01 10.91
CA CYS A 72 11.45 -3.00 9.85
C CYS A 72 12.65 -2.03 9.74
N LEU A 73 13.45 -1.94 10.80
CA LEU A 73 14.76 -1.29 10.80
C LEU A 73 15.78 -2.35 10.35
N ALA A 74 16.21 -2.32 9.10
CA ALA A 74 17.39 -3.10 8.70
C ALA A 74 18.64 -2.57 9.44
N PRO A 75 19.62 -3.44 9.77
CA PRO A 75 20.89 -2.99 10.34
C PRO A 75 21.68 -2.13 9.34
N ALA A 76 22.50 -1.23 9.91
CA ALA A 76 23.36 -0.27 9.21
C ALA A 76 24.36 -0.91 8.23
#